data_AF-A0A2M6YR58-F1
#
_entry.id   AF-A0A2M6YR58-F1
#
_cell.length_a   1.000
_cell.length_b   1.000
_cell.length_c   1.000
_cell.angle_alpha   90.00
_cell.angle_beta   90.00
_cell.angle_gamma   90.00
#
_symmetry.space_group_name_H-M   'P 1'
#
loop_
_entity.id
_entity.type
_entity.pdbx_description
1 polymer ?
#
loop_
_entity_poly.entity_id
_entity_poly.type
_entity_poly.pdbx_seq_one_letter_code
_entity_poly.pdbx_strand_id
1 'polypeptide(L)'
;TINISLPQEQVGLIDKLVSSYGFANRSEFIRSLLRLVHFKPGLIQEAAIFPFASPKEQSLEKIIADFKKTKKYSPDFIKDLKEGLKSSNYFKKIK
;
A
#
# COMPACT_ATOMS: atom_id res chain seq x y z
N THR A 1 15.27 -17.16 -16.47
CA THR A 1 15.99 -16.02 -15.85
C THR A 1 15.18 -14.77 -16.09
N ILE A 2 15.07 -13.87 -15.10
CA ILE A 2 14.34 -12.60 -15.22
C ILE A 2 15.36 -11.49 -15.00
N ASN A 3 15.35 -10.47 -15.86
CA ASN A 3 16.19 -9.28 -15.71
C ASN A 3 15.35 -8.16 -15.10
N ILE A 4 15.86 -7.51 -14.06
CA ILE A 4 15.20 -6.41 -13.36
C ILE A 4 16.21 -5.28 -13.22
N SER A 5 15.84 -4.08 -13.66
CA SER A 5 16.64 -2.87 -13.48
C SER A 5 16.28 -2.21 -12.15
N LEU A 6 17.29 -1.94 -11.33
CA LEU A 6 17.13 -1.29 -10.02
C LEU A 6 18.12 -0.12 -9.90
N PRO A 7 17.74 0.98 -9.22
CA PRO A 7 18.68 2.03 -8.82
C PRO A 7 19.86 1.47 -8.02
N GLN A 8 21.04 2.07 -8.17
CA GLN A 8 22.27 1.59 -7.54
C GLN A 8 22.17 1.52 -6.01
N GLU A 9 21.45 2.47 -5.40
CA GLU A 9 21.21 2.48 -3.95
C GLU A 9 20.42 1.25 -3.48
N GLN A 10 19.42 0.81 -4.25
CA GLN A 10 18.64 -0.38 -3.94
C GLN A 10 19.46 -1.66 -4.13
N VAL A 11 20.34 -1.69 -5.14
CA VAL A 11 21.30 -2.78 -5.32
C VAL A 11 22.23 -2.89 -4.11
N GLY A 12 22.77 -1.76 -3.63
CA GLY A 12 23.62 -1.72 -2.43
C GLY A 12 22.89 -2.17 -1.17
N LEU A 13 21.60 -1.80 -1.01
CA LEU A 13 20.76 -2.32 0.07
C LEU A 13 20.60 -3.84 -0.01
N ILE A 14 20.30 -4.38 -1.20
CA ILE A 14 20.16 -5.82 -1.42
C ILE A 14 21.47 -6.54 -1.07
N ASP A 15 22.62 -6.02 -1.50
CA ASP A 15 23.94 -6.60 -1.17
C ASP A 15 24.18 -6.67 0.33
N LYS A 16 23.85 -5.58 1.05
CA LYS A 16 23.96 -5.55 2.50
C LYS A 16 23.08 -6.60 3.15
N LEU A 17 21.83 -6.76 2.69
CA LEU A 17 20.89 -7.76 3.21
C LEU A 17 21.35 -9.18 2.91
N VAL A 18 21.81 -9.46 1.68
CA VAL A 18 22.36 -10.76 1.28
C VAL A 18 23.50 -11.16 2.23
N SER A 19 24.45 -10.25 2.47
CA SER A 19 25.57 -10.48 3.38
C SER A 19 25.10 -10.64 4.83
N SER A 20 24.25 -9.74 5.31
CA SER A 20 23.82 -9.70 6.72
C SER A 20 22.99 -10.92 7.13
N TYR A 21 22.20 -11.48 6.21
CA TYR A 21 21.37 -12.66 6.45
C TYR A 21 21.97 -13.96 5.90
N GLY A 22 23.21 -13.93 5.42
CA GLY A 22 23.97 -15.14 5.01
C GLY A 22 23.46 -15.83 3.74
N PHE A 23 22.86 -15.08 2.81
CA PHE A 23 22.44 -15.66 1.53
C PHE A 23 23.62 -15.84 0.59
N ALA A 24 23.62 -16.96 -0.15
CA ALA A 24 24.71 -17.29 -1.08
C ALA A 24 24.88 -16.27 -2.22
N ASN A 25 23.79 -15.64 -2.67
CA ASN A 25 23.80 -14.59 -3.69
C ASN A 25 22.47 -13.83 -3.72
N ARG A 26 22.43 -12.75 -4.52
CA ARG A 26 21.22 -11.93 -4.76
C ARG A 26 20.05 -12.76 -5.26
N SER A 27 20.28 -13.72 -6.15
CA SER A 27 19.18 -14.52 -6.72
C SER A 27 18.52 -15.41 -5.68
N GLU A 28 19.27 -16.07 -4.80
CA GLU A 28 18.71 -16.87 -3.71
C GLU A 28 17.98 -16.02 -2.67
N PHE A 29 18.48 -14.84 -2.38
CA PHE A 29 17.78 -13.86 -1.55
C PHE A 29 16.42 -13.49 -2.15
N ILE A 30 16.39 -13.06 -3.41
CA ILE A 30 15.14 -12.69 -4.10
C ILE A 30 14.19 -13.90 -4.22
N ARG A 31 14.69 -15.10 -4.57
CA ARG A 31 13.86 -16.33 -4.61
C ARG A 31 13.22 -16.64 -3.25
N SER A 32 13.95 -16.41 -2.17
CA SER A 32 13.43 -16.65 -0.81
C SER A 32 12.34 -15.65 -0.45
N LEU A 33 12.49 -14.38 -0.83
CA LEU A 33 11.42 -13.39 -0.71
C LEU A 33 10.19 -13.76 -1.54
N LEU A 34 10.38 -14.18 -2.80
CA LEU A 34 9.29 -14.62 -3.67
C LEU A 34 8.52 -15.80 -3.07
N ARG A 35 9.22 -16.78 -2.49
CA ARG A 35 8.59 -17.90 -1.76
C ARG A 35 7.77 -17.41 -0.56
N LEU A 36 8.32 -16.46 0.21
CA LEU A 36 7.63 -15.91 1.38
C LEU A 36 6.34 -15.16 0.99
N VAL A 37 6.40 -14.27 0.00
CA VAL A 37 5.22 -13.50 -0.42
C VAL A 37 4.18 -14.38 -1.10
N HIS A 38 4.60 -15.47 -1.76
CA HIS A 38 3.68 -16.48 -2.28
C HIS A 38 2.91 -17.19 -1.15
N PHE A 39 3.61 -17.57 -0.07
CA PHE A 39 2.99 -18.23 1.08
C PHE A 39 2.18 -17.26 1.97
N LYS A 40 2.54 -15.97 1.98
CA LYS A 40 1.88 -14.91 2.75
C LYS A 40 1.39 -13.78 1.83
N PRO A 41 0.28 -13.97 1.11
CA PRO A 41 -0.20 -13.00 0.10
C PRO A 41 -0.54 -11.61 0.67
N GLY A 42 -0.79 -11.50 1.98
CA GLY A 42 -0.98 -10.20 2.65
C GLY A 42 0.20 -9.25 2.46
N LEU A 43 1.43 -9.76 2.36
CA LEU A 43 2.62 -8.95 2.10
C LEU A 43 2.58 -8.26 0.73
N ILE A 44 1.95 -8.90 -0.28
CA ILE A 44 1.78 -8.29 -1.61
C ILE A 44 0.79 -7.12 -1.53
N GLN A 45 -0.30 -7.29 -0.76
CA GLN A 45 -1.29 -6.24 -0.56
C GLN A 45 -0.68 -5.04 0.18
N GLU A 46 0.10 -5.29 1.22
CA GLU A 46 0.84 -4.26 1.96
C GLU A 46 1.84 -3.53 1.05
N ALA A 47 2.62 -4.28 0.25
CA ALA A 47 3.57 -3.69 -0.69
C ALA A 47 2.91 -2.84 -1.79
N ALA A 48 1.69 -3.22 -2.22
CA ALA A 48 0.96 -2.48 -3.25
C ALA A 48 0.42 -1.12 -2.77
N ILE A 49 0.17 -0.97 -1.47
CA ILE A 49 -0.35 0.27 -0.90
C ILE A 49 0.73 1.13 -0.25
N PHE A 50 1.88 0.58 0.11
CA PHE A 50 2.98 1.33 0.75
C PHE A 50 3.48 2.50 -0.14
N PRO A 51 3.75 3.70 0.43
CA PRO A 51 3.70 4.07 1.84
C PRO A 51 2.32 4.52 2.33
N PHE A 52 1.29 4.45 1.49
CA PHE A 52 -0.04 4.93 1.81
C PHE A 52 -0.78 3.91 2.69
N ALA A 53 -1.20 4.35 3.86
CA ALA A 53 -2.12 3.58 4.67
C ALA A 53 -3.54 3.74 4.11
N SER A 54 -4.24 2.63 3.86
CA SER A 54 -5.67 2.71 3.63
C SER A 54 -6.35 3.29 4.88
N PRO A 55 -7.30 4.23 4.73
CA PRO A 55 -7.98 4.82 5.87
C PRO A 55 -8.71 3.72 6.66
N LYS A 56 -8.44 3.67 7.97
CA LYS A 56 -9.09 2.71 8.89
C LYS A 56 -10.60 2.94 8.98
N GLU A 57 -11.04 4.17 8.78
CA GLU A 57 -12.44 4.54 8.78
C GLU A 57 -13.05 4.27 7.40
N GLN A 58 -14.12 3.47 7.36
CA GLN A 58 -14.87 3.17 6.14
C GLN A 58 -16.29 3.77 6.17
N SER A 59 -16.74 4.35 7.29
CA SER A 59 -18.01 5.06 7.33
C SER A 59 -17.90 6.37 6.57
N LEU A 60 -18.55 6.41 5.41
CA LEU A 60 -18.77 7.62 4.63
C LEU A 60 -19.37 8.73 5.48
N GLU A 61 -20.35 8.41 6.33
CA GLU A 61 -21.03 9.38 7.17
C GLU A 61 -20.06 10.03 8.16
N LYS A 62 -19.20 9.24 8.79
CA LYS A 62 -18.20 9.74 9.73
C LYS A 62 -17.12 10.57 9.05
N ILE A 63 -16.61 10.11 7.91
CA ILE A 63 -15.63 10.86 7.11
C ILE A 63 -16.21 12.24 6.73
N ILE A 64 -17.42 12.27 6.18
CA ILE A 64 -18.07 13.52 5.78
C ILE A 64 -18.37 14.42 6.98
N ALA A 65 -18.79 13.85 8.11
CA ALA A 65 -19.01 14.61 9.35
C ALA A 65 -17.71 15.26 9.85
N ASP A 66 -16.60 14.53 9.82
CA ASP A 66 -15.30 15.04 10.29
C ASP A 66 -14.76 16.12 9.36
N PHE A 67 -14.89 15.98 8.04
CA PHE A 67 -14.55 17.05 7.09
C PHE A 67 -15.40 18.32 7.31
N LYS A 68 -16.71 18.18 7.54
CA LYS A 68 -17.59 19.32 7.87
C LYS A 68 -17.16 20.03 9.17
N LYS A 69 -16.74 19.29 10.19
CA LYS A 69 -16.27 19.86 11.47
C LYS A 69 -15.07 20.77 11.29
N THR A 70 -14.20 20.51 10.31
CA THR A 70 -13.02 21.34 10.07
C THR A 70 -13.35 22.77 9.62
N LYS A 71 -14.54 23.00 9.03
CA LYS A 71 -14.95 24.27 8.41
C LYS A 71 -14.00 24.81 7.33
N LYS A 72 -13.06 23.98 6.83
CA LYS A 72 -12.06 24.38 5.83
C LYS A 72 -12.51 24.19 4.39
N TYR A 73 -13.64 23.53 4.17
CA TYR A 73 -14.09 23.08 2.85
C TYR A 73 -15.48 23.59 2.52
N SER A 74 -15.70 23.92 1.24
CA SER A 74 -16.99 24.39 0.76
C SER A 74 -18.05 23.28 0.78
N PRO A 75 -19.35 23.64 0.87
CA PRO A 75 -20.43 22.65 0.76
C PRO A 75 -20.35 21.80 -0.51
N ASP A 76 -19.96 22.40 -1.64
CA ASP A 76 -19.82 21.71 -2.92
C ASP A 76 -18.69 20.68 -2.90
N PHE A 77 -17.52 21.04 -2.35
CA PHE A 77 -16.43 20.07 -2.15
C PHE A 77 -16.88 18.88 -1.30
N ILE A 78 -17.61 19.14 -0.21
CA ILE A 78 -18.11 18.08 0.67
C ILE A 78 -19.12 17.18 -0.05
N LYS A 79 -19.93 17.74 -0.95
CA LYS A 79 -20.87 16.98 -1.78
C LYS A 79 -20.10 16.08 -2.76
N ASP A 80 -19.14 16.62 -3.49
CA ASP A 80 -18.34 15.88 -4.47
C ASP A 80 -17.51 14.77 -3.79
N LEU A 81 -16.93 15.07 -2.62
CA LEU A 81 -16.23 14.08 -1.80
C LEU A 81 -17.15 12.92 -1.42
N LYS A 82 -18.39 13.21 -1.00
CA LYS A 82 -19.37 12.18 -0.64
C LYS A 82 -19.73 11.30 -1.84
N GLU A 83 -19.91 11.90 -3.02
CA GLU A 83 -20.23 11.16 -4.24
C GLU A 83 -19.06 10.28 -4.70
N GLY A 84 -17.83 10.81 -4.67
CA GLY A 84 -16.62 10.06 -5.00
C GLY A 84 -16.32 8.91 -4.03
N LEU A 85 -16.52 9.12 -2.73
CA LEU A 85 -16.37 8.04 -1.75
C LEU A 85 -17.45 6.96 -1.95
N LYS A 86 -18.69 7.33 -2.28
CA LYS A 86 -19.79 6.38 -2.49
C LYS A 86 -19.58 5.50 -3.74
N SER A 87 -18.92 6.02 -4.77
CA SER A 87 -18.65 5.26 -6.01
C SER A 87 -17.49 4.27 -5.85
N SER A 88 -16.58 4.52 -4.91
CA SER A 88 -15.43 3.66 -4.62
C SER A 88 -15.86 2.29 -4.07
N ASN A 89 -15.28 1.22 -4.64
CA ASN A 89 -15.52 -0.14 -4.19
C ASN A 89 -15.03 -0.39 -2.76
N TYR A 90 -14.02 0.36 -2.28
CA TYR A 90 -13.49 0.22 -0.92
C TYR A 90 -14.49 0.64 0.16
N PHE A 91 -15.35 1.63 -0.14
CA PHE A 91 -16.33 2.17 0.80
C PHE A 91 -17.76 1.64 0.56
N LYS A 92 -17.95 0.74 -0.42
CA LYS A 92 -19.21 0.03 -0.58
C LYS A 92 -19.36 -0.97 0.57
N LYS A 93 -20.35 -0.76 1.43
CA LYS A 93 -20.78 -1.77 2.41
C LYS A 93 -21.06 -3.07 1.67
N ILE A 94 -20.25 -4.10 1.91
CA ILE A 94 -20.60 -5.47 1.55
C ILE A 94 -21.87 -5.78 2.35
N LYS A 95 -22.97 -5.97 1.64
CA LYS A 95 -24.24 -6.40 2.22
C LYS A 95 -24.16 -7.86 2.62
#